data_AF-A0A660WRW6-F1
#
_entry.id   AF-A0A660WRW6-F1
#
_cell.length_a   1.000
_cell.length_b   1.000
_cell.length_c   1.000
_cell.angle_alpha   90.00
_cell.angle_beta   90.00
_cell.angle_gamma   90.00
#
_symmetry.space_group_name_H-M   'P 1'
#
loop_
_entity.id
_entity.type
_entity.pdbx_description
1 polymer ?
#
loop_
_entity_poly.entity_id
_entity_poly.type
_entity_poly.pdbx_seq_one_letter_code
_entity_poly.pdbx_strand_id
1 'polypeptide(L)'
;QEPPQDSPLFQASNTVLTPHLGASTEEAQLNVAIEIAEQVRDALLGRAIRNAVNLPSLEPEMYEEIKPYLFLAEKIGLVLGQLLEGQIKGLEIKYSGEVLSHNITPISSALVKGFLTPILMESVNYVNAPVIAKERGINVEEVKTTESSNFTNLIQATVFSGKGRSSVSGTLFTKENLRIVEIDGYYVEAIPEGIMMIIYNMDKPGVIGHIGTTLGKKNINISGMTFGRRSAGGDAITVLNLDSEIDSDTIQELLKLRHIKSIKVIKL
;
A
#
# COMPACT_ATOMS: atom_id res chain seq x y z
N GLN A 1 11.63 33.79 7.51
CA GLN A 1 10.93 33.66 8.80
C GLN A 1 10.05 34.90 8.92
N GLU A 2 8.74 34.73 9.07
CA GLU A 2 7.84 35.86 9.36
C GLU A 2 7.78 36.04 10.90
N PRO A 3 7.79 37.27 11.42
CA PRO A 3 7.93 38.55 10.71
C PRO A 3 9.39 38.83 10.28
N PRO A 4 9.63 39.43 9.09
CA PRO A 4 10.96 39.85 8.68
C PRO A 4 11.43 41.02 9.56
N GLN A 5 12.59 40.90 10.20
CA GLN A 5 13.08 41.94 11.13
C GLN A 5 13.86 43.06 10.42
N ASP A 6 14.60 42.73 9.35
CA ASP A 6 15.53 43.67 8.68
C ASP A 6 15.28 43.78 7.17
N SER A 7 14.01 43.83 6.75
CA SER A 7 13.69 43.97 5.33
C SER A 7 14.05 45.38 4.82
N PRO A 8 14.88 45.54 3.77
CA PRO A 8 15.16 46.83 3.14
C PRO A 8 13.90 47.55 2.65
N LEU A 9 12.81 46.79 2.43
CA LEU A 9 11.51 47.32 2.02
C LEU A 9 10.86 48.19 3.10
N PHE A 10 11.24 48.07 4.38
CA PHE A 10 10.75 48.96 5.44
C PHE A 10 11.17 50.42 5.24
N GLN A 11 12.23 50.68 4.46
CA GLN A 11 12.73 52.02 4.17
C GLN A 11 12.26 52.55 2.80
N ALA A 12 11.50 51.76 2.02
CA ALA A 12 11.06 52.15 0.69
C ALA A 12 9.82 53.05 0.76
N SER A 13 9.95 54.31 0.32
CA SER A 13 8.89 55.33 0.45
C SER A 13 7.63 55.08 -0.39
N ASN A 14 7.72 54.22 -1.42
CA ASN A 14 6.63 53.93 -2.36
C ASN A 14 6.06 52.51 -2.16
N THR A 15 6.16 51.96 -0.95
CA THR A 15 5.74 50.59 -0.66
C THR A 15 4.91 50.55 0.62
N VAL A 16 3.72 49.96 0.54
CA VAL A 16 2.86 49.70 1.71
C VAL A 16 3.05 48.26 2.11
N LEU A 17 3.42 48.04 3.38
CA LEU A 17 3.62 46.71 3.95
C LEU A 17 2.53 46.44 4.97
N THR A 18 1.93 45.25 4.90
CA THR A 18 0.95 44.77 5.88
C THR A 18 1.48 43.47 6.49
N PRO A 19 1.38 43.27 7.82
CA PRO A 19 1.92 42.08 8.48
C PRO A 19 0.98 40.87 8.29
N HIS A 20 0.93 40.34 7.06
CA HIS A 20 0.12 39.18 6.70
C HIS A 20 -1.36 39.29 7.13
N LEU A 21 -1.92 40.51 7.08
CA LEU A 21 -3.30 40.78 7.54
C LEU A 21 -4.39 40.32 6.55
N GLY A 22 -4.02 39.71 5.43
CA GLY A 22 -4.94 39.38 4.33
C GLY A 22 -6.09 38.44 4.72
N ALA A 23 -5.87 37.56 5.71
CA ALA A 23 -6.87 36.64 6.24
C ALA A 23 -7.28 36.95 7.70
N SER A 24 -6.89 38.13 8.22
CA SER A 24 -7.12 38.54 9.61
C SER A 24 -8.42 39.34 9.78
N THR A 25 -9.51 38.89 9.17
CA THR A 25 -10.85 39.45 9.37
C THR A 25 -11.74 38.45 10.11
N GLU A 26 -12.73 38.94 10.87
CA GLU A 26 -13.66 38.08 11.60
C GLU A 26 -14.44 37.16 10.65
N GLU A 27 -14.82 37.66 9.48
CA GLU A 27 -15.54 36.90 8.46
C GLU A 27 -14.68 35.78 7.88
N ALA A 28 -13.40 36.05 7.61
CA ALA A 28 -12.47 35.03 7.12
C ALA A 28 -12.26 33.93 8.17
N GLN A 29 -12.05 34.31 9.44
CA GLN A 29 -11.88 33.36 10.54
C GLN A 29 -13.14 32.51 10.77
N LEU A 30 -14.33 33.11 10.69
CA LEU A 30 -15.60 32.39 10.82
C LEU A 30 -15.79 31.39 9.68
N ASN A 31 -15.55 31.78 8.44
CA ASN A 31 -15.67 30.89 7.28
C ASN A 31 -14.67 29.73 7.37
N VAL A 32 -13.43 29.99 7.74
CA VAL A 32 -12.42 28.94 7.97
C VAL A 32 -12.86 28.00 9.11
N ALA A 33 -13.39 28.53 10.21
CA ALA A 33 -13.87 27.70 11.32
C ALA A 33 -15.03 26.78 10.91
N ILE A 34 -15.99 27.28 10.13
CA ILE A 34 -17.08 26.48 9.57
C ILE A 34 -16.52 25.40 8.63
N GLU A 35 -15.64 25.78 7.70
CA GLU A 35 -15.04 24.84 6.75
C GLU A 35 -14.29 23.71 7.46
N ILE A 36 -13.45 24.03 8.46
CA ILE A 36 -12.73 23.02 9.24
C ILE A 36 -13.69 22.14 10.05
N ALA A 37 -14.74 22.70 10.65
CA ALA A 37 -15.73 21.92 11.38
C ALA A 37 -16.48 20.92 10.47
N GLU A 38 -16.83 21.33 9.25
CA GLU A 38 -17.44 20.46 8.25
C GLU A 38 -16.48 19.36 7.77
N GLN A 39 -15.22 19.70 7.50
CA GLN A 39 -14.19 18.73 7.13
C GLN A 39 -13.96 17.69 8.23
N VAL A 40 -13.89 18.11 9.50
CA VAL A 40 -13.75 17.20 10.65
C VAL A 40 -14.98 16.30 10.80
N ARG A 41 -16.20 16.85 10.68
CA ARG A 41 -17.44 16.08 10.70
C ARG A 41 -17.45 15.02 9.60
N ASP A 42 -17.12 15.40 8.37
CA ASP A 42 -17.17 14.51 7.22
C ASP A 42 -16.10 13.40 7.33
N ALA A 43 -14.90 13.73 7.81
CA ALA A 43 -13.87 12.74 8.14
C ALA A 43 -14.33 11.73 9.19
N LEU A 44 -14.95 12.19 10.29
CA LEU A 44 -15.46 11.31 11.36
C LEU A 44 -16.63 10.43 10.91
N LEU A 45 -17.38 10.86 9.90
CA LEU A 45 -18.48 10.09 9.30
C LEU A 45 -18.03 9.23 8.10
N GLY A 46 -16.73 9.18 7.80
CA GLY A 46 -16.19 8.40 6.68
C GLY A 46 -16.59 8.91 5.29
N ARG A 47 -16.95 10.20 5.18
CA ARG A 47 -17.28 10.86 3.92
C ARG A 47 -16.01 11.39 3.24
N ALA A 48 -16.12 11.78 1.97
CA ALA A 48 -15.02 12.38 1.22
C ALA A 48 -14.48 13.64 1.92
N ILE A 49 -13.16 13.72 2.07
CA ILE A 49 -12.48 14.83 2.75
C ILE A 49 -11.96 15.82 1.72
N ARG A 50 -12.44 17.06 1.78
CA ARG A 50 -11.98 18.17 0.93
C ARG A 50 -10.73 18.81 1.54
N ASN A 51 -9.84 19.34 0.69
CA ASN A 51 -8.65 20.10 1.09
C ASN A 51 -7.70 19.36 2.06
N ALA A 52 -7.74 18.03 2.08
CA ALA A 52 -6.83 17.23 2.89
C ALA A 52 -5.39 17.38 2.39
N VAL A 53 -4.50 17.82 3.28
CA VAL A 53 -3.09 18.06 2.97
C VAL A 53 -2.34 16.77 2.61
N ASN A 54 -2.87 15.63 3.01
CA ASN A 54 -2.24 14.31 2.92
C ASN A 54 -3.01 13.31 2.04
N LEU A 55 -4.13 13.71 1.42
CA LEU A 55 -4.92 12.90 0.50
C LEU A 55 -4.89 13.53 -0.90
N PRO A 56 -5.12 12.74 -1.96
CA PRO A 56 -5.28 13.29 -3.30
C PRO A 56 -6.52 14.21 -3.35
N SER A 57 -6.38 15.38 -3.98
CA SER A 57 -7.51 16.28 -4.24
C SER A 57 -8.41 15.68 -5.32
N LEU A 58 -9.49 15.04 -4.90
CA LEU A 58 -10.50 14.43 -5.77
C LEU A 58 -11.89 14.91 -5.37
N GLU A 59 -12.77 15.06 -6.36
CA GLU A 59 -14.18 15.30 -6.10
C GLU A 59 -14.80 14.07 -5.38
N PRO A 60 -15.76 14.27 -4.47
CA PRO A 60 -16.35 13.19 -3.67
C PRO A 60 -16.85 11.99 -4.47
N GLU A 61 -17.53 12.23 -5.59
CA GLU A 61 -18.09 11.20 -6.45
C GLU A 61 -16.97 10.36 -7.10
N MET A 62 -15.91 11.01 -7.57
CA MET A 62 -14.74 10.34 -8.12
C MET A 62 -13.98 9.55 -7.06
N TYR A 63 -13.94 10.05 -5.82
CA TYR A 63 -13.29 9.37 -4.71
C TYR A 63 -13.96 8.03 -4.39
N GLU A 64 -15.29 7.98 -4.29
CA GLU A 64 -15.99 6.72 -3.98
C GLU A 64 -15.81 5.66 -5.07
N GLU A 65 -15.72 6.05 -6.34
CA GLU A 65 -15.44 5.11 -7.44
C GLU A 65 -14.01 4.56 -7.40
N ILE A 66 -13.02 5.38 -7.08
CA ILE A 66 -11.60 4.99 -7.12
C ILE A 66 -11.10 4.37 -5.81
N LYS A 67 -11.78 4.62 -4.70
CA LYS A 67 -11.43 4.20 -3.34
C LYS A 67 -11.09 2.70 -3.22
N PRO A 68 -11.86 1.77 -3.80
CA PRO A 68 -11.47 0.35 -3.80
C PRO A 68 -10.10 0.10 -4.44
N TYR A 69 -9.79 0.78 -5.54
CA TYR A 69 -8.47 0.69 -6.20
C TYR A 69 -7.36 1.32 -5.37
N LEU A 70 -7.62 2.42 -4.67
CA LEU A 70 -6.65 3.03 -3.75
C LEU A 70 -6.27 2.05 -2.65
N PHE A 71 -7.26 1.40 -2.02
CA PHE A 71 -7.01 0.40 -0.99
C PHE A 71 -6.29 -0.83 -1.53
N LEU A 72 -6.70 -1.35 -2.69
CA LEU A 72 -6.02 -2.47 -3.33
C LEU A 72 -4.55 -2.15 -3.59
N ALA A 73 -4.28 -1.00 -4.20
CA ALA A 73 -2.94 -0.55 -4.53
C ALA A 73 -2.06 -0.37 -3.29
N GLU A 74 -2.59 0.27 -2.24
CA GLU A 74 -1.90 0.43 -0.97
C GLU A 74 -1.56 -0.93 -0.33
N LYS A 75 -2.50 -1.88 -0.32
CA LYS A 75 -2.26 -3.22 0.21
C LYS A 75 -1.21 -3.99 -0.62
N ILE A 76 -1.26 -3.90 -1.94
CA ILE A 76 -0.22 -4.45 -2.83
C ILE A 76 1.15 -3.87 -2.46
N GLY A 77 1.22 -2.54 -2.28
CA GLY A 77 2.43 -1.85 -1.83
C GLY A 77 2.94 -2.39 -0.50
N LEU A 78 2.08 -2.48 0.51
CA LEU A 78 2.42 -2.98 1.86
C LEU A 78 2.98 -4.40 1.84
N VAL A 79 2.37 -5.30 1.05
CA VAL A 79 2.90 -6.66 0.87
C VAL A 79 4.26 -6.61 0.20
N LEU A 80 4.39 -5.87 -0.91
CA LEU A 80 5.61 -5.82 -1.69
C LEU A 80 6.80 -5.22 -0.91
N GLY A 81 6.56 -4.19 -0.11
CA GLY A 81 7.57 -3.53 0.72
C GLY A 81 8.12 -4.43 1.83
N GLN A 82 7.31 -5.37 2.32
CA GLN A 82 7.70 -6.35 3.34
C GLN A 82 8.26 -7.66 2.76
N LEU A 83 7.97 -7.96 1.48
CA LEU A 83 8.59 -9.07 0.74
C LEU A 83 10.01 -8.75 0.26
N LEU A 84 10.28 -7.47 -0.04
CA LEU A 84 11.55 -6.98 -0.57
C LEU A 84 12.77 -7.44 0.25
N GLU A 85 13.83 -7.81 -0.47
CA GLU A 85 15.16 -7.98 0.10
C GLU A 85 16.22 -7.20 -0.69
N GLY A 86 17.14 -6.55 0.02
CA GLY A 86 18.24 -5.82 -0.59
C GLY A 86 17.89 -4.41 -1.06
N GLN A 87 18.85 -3.76 -1.73
CA GLN A 87 18.70 -2.37 -2.16
C GLN A 87 17.74 -2.25 -3.33
N ILE A 88 16.79 -1.32 -3.24
CA ILE A 88 15.79 -1.02 -4.28
C ILE A 88 16.48 -0.37 -5.47
N LYS A 89 16.15 -0.84 -6.68
CA LYS A 89 16.61 -0.27 -7.96
C LYS A 89 15.48 0.39 -8.74
N GLY A 90 14.25 -0.08 -8.56
CA GLY A 90 13.08 0.48 -9.23
C GLY A 90 11.80 -0.24 -8.84
N LEU A 91 10.68 0.38 -9.15
CA LEU A 91 9.32 -0.11 -8.94
C LEU A 91 8.55 0.06 -10.25
N GLU A 92 8.04 -1.03 -10.80
CA GLU A 92 7.15 -1.02 -11.95
C GLU A 92 5.72 -1.28 -11.46
N ILE A 93 4.76 -0.50 -11.94
CA ILE A 93 3.33 -0.68 -11.68
C ILE A 93 2.61 -0.88 -13.02
N LYS A 94 2.05 -2.06 -13.21
CA LYS A 94 1.31 -2.44 -14.41
C LYS A 94 -0.19 -2.44 -14.13
N TYR A 95 -0.94 -1.81 -15.03
CA TYR A 95 -2.39 -1.69 -14.98
C TYR A 95 -3.03 -2.34 -16.21
N SER A 96 -4.12 -3.08 -16.00
CA SER A 96 -4.94 -3.62 -17.08
C SER A 96 -6.42 -3.71 -16.71
N GLY A 97 -7.29 -3.65 -17.72
CA GLY A 97 -8.74 -3.75 -17.55
C GLY A 97 -9.41 -2.47 -17.08
N GLU A 98 -10.53 -2.58 -16.35
CA GLU A 98 -11.43 -1.46 -16.00
C GLU A 98 -10.75 -0.34 -15.20
N VAL A 99 -9.69 -0.64 -14.44
CA VAL A 99 -8.90 0.37 -13.70
C VAL A 99 -8.36 1.49 -14.60
N LEU A 100 -8.13 1.20 -15.88
CA LEU A 100 -7.64 2.16 -16.88
C LEU A 100 -8.68 3.20 -17.30
N SER A 101 -9.95 3.01 -16.95
CA SER A 101 -11.01 4.01 -17.18
C SER A 101 -10.95 5.17 -16.17
N HIS A 102 -10.19 5.03 -15.08
CA HIS A 102 -9.99 6.04 -14.06
C HIS A 102 -8.64 6.74 -14.19
N ASN A 103 -8.46 7.86 -13.48
CA ASN A 103 -7.15 8.48 -13.32
C ASN A 103 -6.27 7.59 -12.42
N ILE A 104 -5.20 7.01 -12.96
CA ILE A 104 -4.33 6.09 -12.22
C ILE A 104 -3.35 6.79 -11.27
N THR A 105 -3.13 8.10 -11.40
CA THR A 105 -2.12 8.84 -10.61
C THR A 105 -2.31 8.68 -9.08
N PRO A 106 -3.53 8.81 -8.53
CA PRO A 106 -3.77 8.58 -7.11
C PRO A 106 -3.57 7.11 -6.71
N ILE A 107 -3.83 6.17 -7.62
CA ILE A 107 -3.65 4.73 -7.41
C ILE A 107 -2.16 4.38 -7.33
N SER A 108 -1.34 4.90 -8.25
CA SER A 108 0.11 4.77 -8.19
C SER A 108 0.66 5.34 -6.89
N SER A 109 0.17 6.52 -6.49
CA SER A 109 0.59 7.18 -5.25
C SER A 109 0.22 6.36 -4.01
N ALA A 110 -0.96 5.74 -3.99
CA ALA A 110 -1.39 4.81 -2.95
C ALA A 110 -0.47 3.58 -2.86
N LEU A 111 -0.09 3.03 -4.00
CA LEU A 111 0.83 1.90 -4.06
C LEU A 111 2.21 2.24 -3.53
N VAL A 112 2.78 3.37 -3.98
CA VAL A 112 4.09 3.85 -3.52
C VAL A 112 4.05 4.16 -2.03
N LYS A 113 2.96 4.78 -1.54
CA LYS A 113 2.74 5.00 -0.10
C LYS A 113 2.80 3.67 0.65
N GLY A 114 2.00 2.68 0.25
CA GLY A 114 1.98 1.36 0.87
C GLY A 114 3.34 0.66 0.83
N PHE A 115 4.06 0.78 -0.29
CA PHE A 115 5.38 0.20 -0.48
C PHE A 115 6.45 0.83 0.42
N LEU A 116 6.44 2.15 0.59
CA LEU A 116 7.44 2.86 1.39
C LEU A 116 7.14 2.82 2.90
N THR A 117 5.87 2.74 3.29
CA THR A 117 5.45 2.74 4.71
C THR A 117 6.20 1.73 5.59
N PRO A 118 6.35 0.44 5.23
CA PRO A 118 7.05 -0.53 6.07
C PRO A 118 8.58 -0.38 6.03
N ILE A 119 9.11 0.39 5.08
CA ILE A 119 10.55 0.56 4.85
C ILE A 119 11.08 1.82 5.56
N LEU A 120 10.23 2.83 5.71
CA LEU A 120 10.59 4.14 6.22
C LEU A 120 10.07 4.36 7.64
N MET A 121 10.87 5.06 8.47
CA MET A 121 10.44 5.51 9.80
C MET A 121 9.68 6.85 9.76
N GLU A 122 9.65 7.51 8.61
CA GLU A 122 9.00 8.81 8.40
C GLU A 122 7.53 8.62 7.98
N SER A 123 6.69 9.64 8.23
CA SER A 123 5.28 9.60 7.83
C SER A 123 5.12 9.71 6.31
N VAL A 124 4.74 8.61 5.66
CA VAL A 124 4.43 8.56 4.23
C VAL A 124 2.93 8.72 4.01
N ASN A 125 2.54 9.57 3.06
CA ASN A 125 1.15 9.81 2.65
C ASN A 125 1.02 9.84 1.11
N TYR A 126 -0.20 10.00 0.60
CA TYR A 126 -0.45 9.92 -0.85
C TYR A 126 0.23 11.05 -1.65
N VAL A 127 0.49 12.20 -1.03
CA VAL A 127 1.07 13.37 -1.70
C VAL A 127 2.59 13.31 -1.70
N ASN A 128 3.21 12.95 -0.57
CA ASN A 128 4.67 12.91 -0.45
C ASN A 128 5.29 11.60 -0.94
N ALA A 129 4.55 10.49 -1.04
CA ALA A 129 5.11 9.19 -1.42
C ALA A 129 5.88 9.21 -2.76
N PRO A 130 5.35 9.78 -3.86
CA PRO A 130 6.10 9.86 -5.12
C PRO A 130 7.36 10.74 -5.03
N VAL A 131 7.29 11.82 -4.23
CA VAL A 131 8.43 12.72 -4.00
C VAL A 131 9.54 12.00 -3.24
N ILE A 132 9.20 11.32 -2.15
CA ILE A 132 10.13 10.54 -1.34
C ILE A 132 10.77 9.42 -2.17
N ALA A 133 9.98 8.73 -3.01
CA ALA A 133 10.50 7.70 -3.90
C ALA A 133 11.59 8.28 -4.83
N LYS A 134 11.30 9.42 -5.46
CA LYS A 134 12.23 10.11 -6.37
C LYS A 134 13.49 10.60 -5.65
N GLU A 135 13.36 11.22 -4.48
CA GLU A 135 14.49 11.69 -3.66
C GLU A 135 15.42 10.54 -3.24
N ARG A 136 14.86 9.34 -3.05
CA ARG A 136 15.61 8.11 -2.74
C ARG A 136 16.11 7.37 -3.98
N GLY A 137 15.96 7.94 -5.18
CA GLY A 137 16.42 7.36 -6.44
C GLY A 137 15.63 6.12 -6.87
N ILE A 138 14.42 5.92 -6.35
CA ILE A 138 13.54 4.83 -6.76
C ILE A 138 12.81 5.29 -8.02
N ASN A 139 13.19 4.73 -9.16
CA ASN A 139 12.46 4.97 -10.40
C ASN A 139 11.11 4.22 -10.35
N VAL A 140 10.01 4.97 -10.40
CA VAL A 140 8.65 4.41 -10.46
C VAL A 140 8.17 4.50 -11.90
N GLU A 141 7.91 3.35 -12.51
CA GLU A 141 7.44 3.23 -13.90
C GLU A 141 6.00 2.74 -13.93
N GLU A 142 5.15 3.40 -14.70
CA GLU A 142 3.75 3.00 -14.90
C GLU A 142 3.57 2.39 -16.29
N VAL A 143 3.05 1.17 -16.35
CA VAL A 143 2.79 0.44 -17.58
C VAL A 143 1.30 0.21 -17.73
N LYS A 144 0.72 0.65 -18.85
CA LYS A 144 -0.69 0.41 -19.19
C LYS A 144 -0.77 -0.64 -20.29
N THR A 145 -1.57 -1.68 -20.11
CA THR A 145 -1.81 -2.68 -21.15
C THR A 145 -3.30 -2.92 -21.39
N THR A 146 -3.64 -3.11 -22.67
CA THR A 146 -4.97 -3.53 -23.13
C THR A 146 -5.03 -5.04 -23.38
N GLU A 147 -3.93 -5.77 -23.18
CA GLU A 147 -3.93 -7.23 -23.31
C GLU A 147 -4.91 -7.85 -22.31
N SER A 148 -5.68 -8.84 -22.77
CA SER A 148 -6.65 -9.55 -21.95
C SER A 148 -5.91 -10.29 -20.83
N SER A 149 -6.01 -9.76 -19.61
CA SER A 149 -5.69 -10.52 -18.41
C SER A 149 -6.82 -11.50 -18.11
N ASN A 150 -6.57 -12.54 -17.30
CA ASN A 150 -7.63 -13.45 -16.81
C ASN A 150 -8.65 -12.74 -15.90
N PHE A 151 -8.45 -11.45 -15.60
CA PHE A 151 -9.26 -10.64 -14.71
C PHE A 151 -9.79 -9.38 -15.42
N THR A 152 -10.98 -8.94 -15.02
CA THR A 152 -11.63 -7.72 -15.54
C THR A 152 -10.85 -6.45 -15.19
N ASN A 153 -10.12 -6.46 -14.08
CA ASN A 153 -9.21 -5.41 -13.65
C ASN A 153 -8.00 -6.06 -12.96
N LEU A 154 -6.80 -5.52 -13.17
CA LEU A 154 -5.59 -6.02 -12.51
C LEU A 154 -4.62 -4.86 -12.26
N ILE A 155 -4.11 -4.80 -11.04
CA ILE A 155 -2.97 -3.97 -10.65
C ILE A 155 -1.85 -4.93 -10.27
N GLN A 156 -0.70 -4.80 -10.92
CA GLN A 156 0.49 -5.58 -10.61
C GLN A 156 1.63 -4.62 -10.27
N ALA A 157 2.35 -4.89 -9.19
CA ALA A 157 3.56 -4.17 -8.86
C ALA A 157 4.74 -5.12 -8.80
N THR A 158 5.86 -4.70 -9.41
CA THR A 158 7.12 -5.43 -9.40
C THR A 158 8.22 -4.53 -8.85
N VAL A 159 8.87 -4.95 -7.77
CA VAL A 159 10.07 -4.27 -7.26
C VAL A 159 11.32 -4.99 -7.75
N PHE A 160 12.27 -4.21 -8.27
CA PHE A 160 13.59 -4.69 -8.66
C PHE A 160 14.60 -4.29 -7.60
N SER A 161 15.42 -5.25 -7.18
CA SER A 161 16.41 -5.05 -6.12
C SER A 161 17.79 -5.62 -6.53
N GLY A 162 18.79 -5.37 -5.68
CA GLY A 162 20.10 -6.02 -5.80
C GLY A 162 20.08 -7.54 -5.65
N LYS A 163 19.04 -8.12 -5.01
CA LYS A 163 18.93 -9.57 -4.75
C LYS A 163 17.95 -10.31 -5.66
N GLY A 164 17.22 -9.60 -6.51
CA GLY A 164 16.23 -10.20 -7.41
C GLY A 164 15.04 -9.28 -7.62
N ARG A 165 13.91 -9.87 -7.99
CA ARG A 165 12.63 -9.17 -8.13
C ARG A 165 11.56 -9.85 -7.30
N SER A 166 10.64 -9.06 -6.77
CA SER A 166 9.40 -9.54 -6.17
C SER A 166 8.23 -8.88 -6.86
N SER A 167 7.11 -9.59 -6.98
CA SER A 167 5.91 -9.08 -7.64
C SER A 167 4.64 -9.48 -6.91
N VAL A 168 3.67 -8.59 -6.86
CA VAL A 168 2.34 -8.86 -6.31
C VAL A 168 1.29 -8.33 -7.28
N SER A 169 0.29 -9.15 -7.59
CA SER A 169 -0.83 -8.78 -8.43
C SER A 169 -2.13 -8.89 -7.64
N GLY A 170 -2.99 -7.89 -7.78
CA GLY A 170 -4.29 -7.86 -7.15
C GLY A 170 -5.39 -7.39 -8.07
N THR A 171 -6.61 -7.78 -7.73
CA THR A 171 -7.85 -7.44 -8.45
C THR A 171 -8.95 -7.10 -7.45
N LEU A 172 -9.94 -6.33 -7.92
CA LEU A 172 -11.23 -6.20 -7.27
C LEU A 172 -12.11 -7.33 -7.76
N PHE A 173 -12.35 -8.31 -6.88
CA PHE A 173 -13.35 -9.34 -7.09
C PHE A 173 -14.71 -8.73 -6.74
N THR A 174 -15.59 -8.50 -7.73
CA THR A 174 -16.73 -7.58 -7.58
C THR A 174 -16.28 -6.15 -7.24
N LYS A 175 -17.19 -5.22 -6.91
CA LYS A 175 -16.83 -3.80 -6.75
C LYS A 175 -15.99 -3.48 -5.51
N GLU A 176 -16.02 -4.31 -4.47
CA GLU A 176 -15.44 -3.95 -3.16
C GLU A 176 -14.49 -5.01 -2.58
N ASN A 177 -14.54 -6.27 -3.02
CA ASN A 177 -13.73 -7.32 -2.39
C ASN A 177 -12.32 -7.34 -2.98
N LEU A 178 -11.34 -6.97 -2.16
CA LEU A 178 -9.93 -6.98 -2.53
C LEU A 178 -9.41 -8.43 -2.58
N ARG A 179 -8.63 -8.76 -3.62
CA ARG A 179 -7.93 -10.05 -3.72
C ARG A 179 -6.52 -9.85 -4.24
N ILE A 180 -5.56 -10.50 -3.58
CA ILE A 180 -4.25 -10.77 -4.17
C ILE A 180 -4.37 -12.08 -4.93
N VAL A 181 -4.07 -12.02 -6.22
CA VAL A 181 -4.24 -13.14 -7.16
C VAL A 181 -2.93 -13.77 -7.61
N GLU A 182 -1.81 -13.07 -7.39
CA GLU A 182 -0.48 -13.58 -7.69
C GLU A 182 0.56 -12.98 -6.74
N ILE A 183 1.49 -13.81 -6.28
CA ILE A 183 2.69 -13.38 -5.55
C ILE A 183 3.89 -14.09 -6.16
N ASP A 184 4.89 -13.36 -6.61
CA ASP A 184 6.11 -13.86 -7.27
C ASP A 184 5.85 -14.90 -8.37
N GLY A 185 4.79 -14.70 -9.16
CA GLY A 185 4.40 -15.63 -10.23
C GLY A 185 3.73 -16.93 -9.75
N TYR A 186 3.33 -17.01 -8.48
CA TYR A 186 2.45 -18.06 -7.97
C TYR A 186 1.02 -17.53 -7.90
N TYR A 187 0.10 -18.18 -8.63
CA TYR A 187 -1.32 -17.88 -8.51
C TYR A 187 -1.84 -18.27 -7.13
N VAL A 188 -2.55 -17.34 -6.50
CA VAL A 188 -3.15 -17.47 -5.17
C VAL A 188 -4.50 -16.77 -5.15
N GLU A 189 -5.31 -16.98 -4.10
CA GLU A 189 -6.50 -16.18 -3.85
C GLU A 189 -6.50 -15.75 -2.39
N ALA A 190 -5.76 -14.69 -2.08
CA ALA A 190 -5.58 -14.21 -0.71
C ALA A 190 -6.36 -12.91 -0.47
N ILE A 191 -6.95 -12.81 0.72
CA ILE A 191 -7.55 -11.55 1.19
C ILE A 191 -6.45 -10.71 1.82
N PRO A 192 -6.18 -9.48 1.34
CA PRO A 192 -5.11 -8.65 1.86
C PRO A 192 -5.54 -7.92 3.14
N GLU A 193 -5.72 -8.66 4.23
CA GLU A 193 -6.12 -8.13 5.53
C GLU A 193 -5.38 -8.78 6.71
N GLY A 194 -5.31 -8.05 7.82
CA GLY A 194 -4.73 -8.51 9.07
C GLY A 194 -3.25 -8.90 8.94
N ILE A 195 -2.91 -10.07 9.48
CA ILE A 195 -1.56 -10.61 9.46
C ILE A 195 -1.50 -11.69 8.39
N MET A 196 -0.70 -11.47 7.35
CA MET A 196 -0.45 -12.44 6.30
C MET A 196 0.89 -13.13 6.52
N MET A 197 0.90 -14.46 6.63
CA MET A 197 2.12 -15.27 6.61
C MET A 197 2.29 -15.91 5.24
N ILE A 198 3.35 -15.53 4.55
CA ILE A 198 3.73 -16.06 3.25
C ILE A 198 4.88 -17.05 3.45
N ILE A 199 4.65 -18.30 3.08
CA ILE A 199 5.59 -19.41 3.24
C ILE A 199 5.95 -19.92 1.85
N TYR A 200 7.23 -19.89 1.50
CA TYR A 200 7.73 -20.55 0.29
C TYR A 200 8.15 -21.96 0.67
N ASN A 201 7.54 -22.97 0.04
CA ASN A 201 7.73 -24.37 0.38
C ASN A 201 7.82 -25.26 -0.87
N MET A 202 8.10 -26.56 -0.67
CA MET A 202 7.86 -27.56 -1.72
C MET A 202 6.48 -28.18 -1.56
N ASP A 203 5.84 -28.49 -2.69
CA ASP A 203 4.58 -29.23 -2.75
C ASP A 203 4.83 -30.72 -2.45
N LYS A 204 4.82 -31.08 -1.16
CA LYS A 204 5.06 -32.45 -0.68
C LYS A 204 4.00 -32.87 0.35
N PRO A 205 3.64 -34.16 0.41
CA PRO A 205 2.72 -34.67 1.42
C PRO A 205 3.16 -34.27 2.84
N GLY A 206 2.19 -33.86 3.66
CA GLY A 206 2.39 -33.51 5.06
C GLY A 206 2.76 -32.06 5.34
N VAL A 207 3.27 -31.29 4.37
CA VAL A 207 3.76 -29.90 4.61
C VAL A 207 2.67 -29.01 5.22
N ILE A 208 1.50 -28.93 4.59
CA ILE A 208 0.37 -28.11 5.09
C ILE A 208 -0.11 -28.60 6.47
N GLY A 209 -0.18 -29.92 6.66
CA GLY A 209 -0.58 -30.52 7.94
C GLY A 209 0.40 -30.19 9.07
N HIS A 210 1.70 -30.19 8.79
CA HIS A 210 2.73 -29.81 9.76
C HIS A 210 2.66 -28.32 10.12
N ILE A 211 2.46 -27.43 9.14
CA ILE A 211 2.27 -25.99 9.39
C ILE A 211 1.07 -25.77 10.32
N GLY A 212 -0.09 -26.33 9.97
CA GLY A 212 -1.31 -26.19 10.77
C GLY A 212 -1.17 -26.78 12.17
N THR A 213 -0.50 -27.93 12.31
CA THR A 213 -0.24 -28.55 13.63
C THR A 213 0.66 -27.67 14.49
N THR A 214 1.72 -27.10 13.92
CA THR A 214 2.65 -26.22 14.66
C THR A 214 1.93 -24.96 15.15
N LEU A 215 1.16 -24.30 14.29
CA LEU A 215 0.37 -23.13 14.67
C LEU A 215 -0.70 -23.46 15.72
N GLY A 216 -1.40 -24.59 15.56
CA GLY A 216 -2.42 -25.05 16.51
C GLY A 216 -1.86 -25.37 17.90
N LYS A 217 -0.65 -25.95 18.00
CA LYS A 217 0.03 -26.16 19.29
C LYS A 217 0.33 -24.87 20.05
N LYS A 218 0.46 -23.76 19.32
CA LYS A 218 0.68 -22.41 19.86
C LYS A 218 -0.62 -21.60 20.00
N ASN A 219 -1.76 -22.23 19.74
CA ASN A 219 -3.09 -21.62 19.80
C ASN A 219 -3.25 -20.41 18.86
N ILE A 220 -2.61 -20.46 17.68
CA ILE A 220 -2.72 -19.43 16.64
C ILE A 220 -3.79 -19.87 15.63
N ASN A 221 -4.88 -19.10 15.53
CA ASN A 221 -5.94 -19.37 14.56
C ASN A 221 -5.57 -18.91 13.15
N ILE A 222 -6.06 -19.64 12.14
CA ILE A 222 -5.92 -19.32 10.71
C ILE A 222 -7.30 -18.94 10.19
N SER A 223 -7.51 -17.66 9.86
CA SER A 223 -8.77 -17.14 9.30
C SER A 223 -8.88 -17.33 7.79
N GLY A 224 -7.75 -17.46 7.10
CA GLY A 224 -7.69 -17.69 5.66
C GLY A 224 -6.47 -18.50 5.28
N MET A 225 -6.62 -19.37 4.27
CA MET A 225 -5.52 -20.15 3.72
C MET A 225 -5.68 -20.28 2.22
N THR A 226 -4.63 -19.96 1.46
CA THR A 226 -4.53 -20.27 0.04
C THR A 226 -3.16 -20.88 -0.27
N PHE A 227 -3.14 -21.71 -1.30
CA PHE A 227 -1.95 -22.40 -1.76
C PHE A 227 -1.80 -22.24 -3.27
N GLY A 228 -0.59 -21.89 -3.70
CA GLY A 228 -0.22 -21.77 -5.11
C GLY A 228 0.97 -22.65 -5.43
N ARG A 229 0.99 -23.27 -6.62
CA ARG A 229 2.14 -24.04 -7.11
C ARG A 229 2.38 -23.77 -8.58
N ARG A 230 3.65 -23.78 -9.00
CA ARG A 230 4.02 -23.65 -10.43
C ARG A 230 3.93 -24.98 -11.17
N SER A 231 4.29 -26.07 -10.50
CA SER A 231 4.21 -27.43 -11.01
C SER A 231 3.95 -28.40 -9.88
N ALA A 232 3.26 -29.51 -10.18
CA ALA A 232 2.98 -30.54 -9.20
C ALA A 232 4.29 -31.12 -8.62
N GLY A 233 4.40 -31.16 -7.29
CA GLY A 233 5.57 -31.70 -6.62
C GLY A 233 6.81 -30.79 -6.58
N GLY A 234 6.72 -29.59 -7.17
CA GLY A 234 7.78 -28.59 -7.26
C GLY A 234 7.67 -27.50 -6.20
N ASP A 235 8.02 -26.27 -6.58
CA ASP A 235 7.94 -25.11 -5.71
C ASP A 235 6.51 -24.60 -5.56
N ALA A 236 6.20 -24.15 -4.35
CA ALA A 236 4.90 -23.68 -3.95
C ALA A 236 4.98 -22.52 -2.96
N ILE A 237 3.85 -21.84 -2.83
CA ILE A 237 3.59 -20.79 -1.85
C ILE A 237 2.37 -21.19 -1.03
N THR A 238 2.46 -21.00 0.28
CA THR A 238 1.33 -21.09 1.21
C THR A 238 1.15 -19.72 1.83
N VAL A 239 -0.05 -19.15 1.70
CA VAL A 239 -0.40 -17.85 2.28
C VAL A 239 -1.49 -18.06 3.31
N LEU A 240 -1.24 -17.60 4.54
CA LEU A 240 -2.15 -17.70 5.66
C LEU A 240 -2.54 -16.32 6.15
N ASN A 241 -3.82 -16.09 6.42
CA ASN A 241 -4.29 -14.98 7.26
C ASN A 241 -4.39 -15.48 8.70
N LEU A 242 -3.81 -14.75 9.64
CA LEU A 242 -3.74 -15.09 11.06
C LEU A 242 -4.48 -14.05 11.89
N ASP A 243 -5.17 -14.50 12.94
CA ASP A 243 -5.93 -13.62 13.84
C ASP A 243 -5.07 -12.99 14.94
N SER A 244 -3.83 -13.46 15.11
CA SER A 244 -2.93 -13.04 16.18
C SER A 244 -1.49 -12.96 15.70
N GLU A 245 -0.71 -12.12 16.38
CA GLU A 245 0.73 -12.02 16.12
C GLU A 245 1.44 -13.34 16.40
N ILE A 246 2.45 -13.63 15.59
CA ILE A 246 3.30 -14.80 15.75
C ILE A 246 4.65 -14.39 16.33
N ASP A 247 5.07 -15.09 17.38
CA ASP A 247 6.38 -14.88 18.00
C ASP A 247 7.53 -15.45 17.15
N SER A 248 8.74 -14.98 17.43
CA SER A 248 9.95 -15.42 16.74
C SER A 248 10.20 -16.93 16.90
N ASP A 249 9.87 -17.50 18.05
CA ASP A 249 10.15 -18.91 18.36
C ASP A 249 9.32 -19.84 17.47
N THR A 250 8.06 -19.49 17.23
CA THR A 250 7.14 -20.24 16.37
C THR A 250 7.57 -20.12 14.90
N ILE A 251 8.04 -18.94 14.45
CA ILE A 251 8.63 -18.80 13.12
C ILE A 251 9.86 -19.71 12.97
N GLN A 252 10.74 -19.75 13.98
CA GLN A 252 11.92 -20.62 13.96
C GLN A 252 11.55 -22.11 13.98
N GLU A 253 10.49 -22.49 14.68
CA GLU A 253 9.96 -23.86 14.66
C GLU A 253 9.43 -24.24 13.27
N LEU A 254 8.69 -23.35 12.62
CA LEU A 254 8.20 -23.55 11.26
C LEU A 254 9.35 -23.63 10.23
N LEU A 255 10.38 -22.80 10.35
CA LEU A 255 11.56 -22.83 9.46
C LEU A 255 12.35 -24.15 9.57
N LYS A 256 12.25 -24.87 10.69
CA LYS A 256 12.88 -26.19 10.87
C LYS A 256 12.09 -27.32 10.20
N LEU A 257 10.84 -27.08 9.80
CA LEU A 257 10.04 -28.09 9.10
C LEU A 257 10.68 -28.42 7.75
N ARG A 258 10.70 -29.71 7.42
CA ARG A 258 11.20 -30.17 6.12
C ARG A 258 10.38 -29.52 5.00
N HIS A 259 11.07 -29.11 3.94
CA HIS A 259 10.48 -28.51 2.74
C HIS A 259 9.99 -27.06 2.87
N ILE A 260 10.19 -26.40 4.01
CA ILE A 260 10.04 -24.93 4.13
C ILE A 260 11.35 -24.28 3.66
N LYS A 261 11.25 -23.28 2.77
CA LYS A 261 12.40 -22.53 2.25
C LYS A 261 12.55 -21.19 2.94
N SER A 262 11.45 -20.47 3.11
CA SER A 262 11.42 -19.16 3.78
C SER A 262 10.01 -18.83 4.24
N ILE A 263 9.93 -17.92 5.22
CA ILE A 263 8.68 -17.40 5.77
C ILE A 263 8.81 -15.87 5.84
N LYS A 264 7.75 -15.17 5.44
CA LYS A 264 7.58 -13.72 5.58
C LYS A 264 6.27 -13.46 6.30
N VAL A 265 6.32 -12.68 7.37
CA VAL A 265 5.12 -12.22 8.09
C VAL A 265 4.90 -10.76 7.70
N ILE A 266 3.75 -10.49 7.12
CA ILE A 266 3.35 -9.22 6.54
C ILE A 266 2.21 -8.68 7.39
N LYS A 267 2.33 -7.44 7.87
CA LYS A 267 1.25 -6.73 8.58
C LYS A 267 0.61 -5.72 7.62
N LEU A 268 -0.71 -5.76 7.51
CA LEU A 268 -1.50 -4.94 6.57
C LEU A 268 -2.38 -3.90 7.24
#